data_AF-A0AAP4U8H2-F1
#
_entry.id   AF-A0AAP4U8H2-F1
#
_cell.length_a   1.000
_cell.length_b   1.000
_cell.length_c   1.000
_cell.angle_alpha   90.00
_cell.angle_beta   90.00
_cell.angle_gamma   90.00
#
_symmetry.space_group_name_H-M   'P 1'
#
loop_
_entity.id
_entity.type
_entity.pdbx_description
1 polymer ?
#
loop_
_entity_poly.entity_id
_entity_poly.type
_entity_poly.pdbx_seq_one_letter_code
_entity_poly.pdbx_strand_id
1 'polypeptide(L)'
;MLPYLKQNHTSTIINMSSASSDYGVPELASYSASKFAVKGLTEALELELAQYGVRLCEVLPPFIATKMLNTQQKTAKVMTKLGRHLTAEEVITVIEKQVNQPRTHRTVGSLYSMLHCLSSVSPPVINRLFMKVLSR
;
A
#
# COMPACT_ATOMS: atom_id res chain seq x y z
N MET A 1 24.85 1.03 1.51
CA MET A 1 23.68 1.77 0.97
C MET A 1 23.29 2.97 1.82
N LEU A 2 23.00 2.82 3.13
CA LEU A 2 22.58 3.93 3.99
C LEU A 2 23.54 5.14 4.03
N PRO A 3 24.88 4.97 4.05
CA PRO A 3 25.81 6.11 3.98
C PRO A 3 25.63 6.97 2.72
N TYR A 4 25.37 6.34 1.56
CA TYR A 4 25.14 7.05 0.30
C TYR A 4 23.82 7.83 0.30
N LEU A 5 22.79 7.29 0.94
CA LEU A 5 21.50 7.98 1.06
C LEU A 5 21.63 9.24 1.93
N LYS A 6 22.36 9.14 3.05
CA LYS A 6 22.58 10.27 3.96
C LYS A 6 23.44 11.39 3.34
N GLN A 7 24.29 11.08 2.37
CA GLN A 7 25.12 12.07 1.67
C GLN A 7 24.33 12.92 0.66
N ASN A 8 23.14 12.47 0.24
CA ASN A 8 22.35 13.16 -0.75
C ASN A 8 20.96 13.49 -0.17
N HIS A 9 20.73 14.76 0.16
CA HIS A 9 19.49 15.30 0.75
C HIS A 9 18.25 15.23 -0.17
N THR A 10 18.37 14.63 -1.36
CA THR A 10 17.24 14.35 -2.27
C THR A 10 16.93 12.86 -2.39
N SER A 11 17.67 12.01 -1.66
CA SER A 11 17.50 10.56 -1.66
C SER A 11 16.07 10.18 -1.30
N THR A 12 15.52 9.22 -2.05
CA THR A 12 14.15 8.74 -1.85
C THR A 12 14.15 7.22 -1.89
N ILE A 13 13.61 6.61 -0.84
CA ILE A 13 13.32 5.18 -0.79
C ILE A 13 11.80 5.01 -0.97
N ILE A 14 11.42 4.13 -1.90
CA ILE A 14 10.03 3.81 -2.19
C ILE A 14 9.81 2.32 -1.90
N ASN A 15 9.03 2.03 -0.86
CA ASN A 15 8.62 0.67 -0.51
C ASN A 15 7.32 0.29 -1.23
N MET A 16 7.19 -1.00 -1.56
CA MET A 16 5.98 -1.53 -2.18
C MET A 16 5.11 -2.25 -1.13
N SER A 17 4.04 -1.58 -0.74
CA SER A 17 3.10 -2.05 0.27
C SER A 17 1.88 -2.69 -0.38
N SER A 18 0.68 -2.52 0.17
CA SER A 18 -0.58 -3.01 -0.38
C SER A 18 -1.77 -2.31 0.27
N ALA A 19 -2.95 -2.40 -0.35
CA ALA A 19 -4.19 -2.11 0.34
C ALA A 19 -4.44 -2.98 1.59
N SER A 20 -3.86 -4.19 1.62
CA SER A 20 -3.92 -5.08 2.79
C SER A 20 -3.08 -4.63 3.98
N SER A 21 -2.34 -3.51 3.86
CA SER A 21 -1.63 -2.86 4.96
C SER A 21 -2.53 -2.00 5.84
N ASP A 22 -3.73 -1.65 5.34
CA ASP A 22 -4.68 -0.83 6.09
C ASP A 22 -5.69 -1.71 6.85
N TYR A 23 -6.05 -2.86 6.27
CA TYR A 23 -6.99 -3.82 6.85
C TYR A 23 -6.60 -5.26 6.53
N GLY A 24 -6.76 -6.16 7.51
CA GLY A 24 -6.57 -7.59 7.30
C GLY A 24 -7.60 -8.15 6.31
N VAL A 25 -7.13 -8.83 5.27
CA VAL A 25 -7.99 -9.46 4.26
C VAL A 25 -8.14 -10.94 4.60
N PRO A 26 -9.37 -11.46 4.77
CA PRO A 26 -9.61 -12.89 4.94
C PRO A 26 -8.97 -13.70 3.82
N GLU A 27 -8.47 -14.90 4.13
CA GLU A 27 -7.69 -15.78 3.24
C GLU A 27 -6.28 -15.27 2.89
N LEU A 28 -5.92 -14.05 3.29
CA LEU A 28 -4.61 -13.43 3.08
C LEU A 28 -3.97 -12.94 4.38
N ALA A 29 -4.15 -13.67 5.49
CA ALA A 29 -3.71 -13.24 6.82
C ALA A 29 -2.19 -12.98 6.89
N SER A 30 -1.35 -13.95 6.48
CA SER A 30 0.11 -13.80 6.49
C SER A 30 0.60 -12.72 5.52
N TYR A 31 -0.06 -12.59 4.36
CA TYR A 31 0.24 -11.54 3.40
C TYR A 31 -0.08 -10.16 3.98
N SER A 32 -1.28 -9.98 4.56
CA SER A 32 -1.70 -8.75 5.23
C SER A 32 -0.69 -8.40 6.32
N ALA A 33 -0.37 -9.33 7.23
CA ALA A 33 0.62 -9.10 8.29
C ALA A 33 1.97 -8.61 7.75
N SER A 34 2.48 -9.21 6.68
CA SER A 34 3.72 -8.76 6.04
C SER A 34 3.64 -7.33 5.51
N LYS A 35 2.48 -6.93 4.99
CA LYS A 35 2.26 -5.60 4.40
C LYS A 35 2.02 -4.53 5.46
N PHE A 36 1.35 -4.86 6.57
CA PHE A 36 1.35 -4.04 7.78
C PHE A 36 2.77 -3.80 8.31
N ALA A 37 3.62 -4.83 8.33
CA ALA A 37 5.02 -4.69 8.77
C ALA A 37 5.83 -3.73 7.86
N VAL A 38 5.64 -3.82 6.53
CA VAL A 38 6.27 -2.88 5.58
C VAL A 38 5.81 -1.44 5.83
N LYS A 39 4.52 -1.24 6.08
CA LYS A 39 3.96 0.08 6.39
C LYS A 39 4.57 0.68 7.66
N GLY A 40 4.53 -0.06 8.77
CA GLY A 40 5.11 0.39 10.04
C GLY A 40 6.62 0.63 9.96
N LEU A 41 7.35 -0.22 9.22
CA LEU A 41 8.78 -0.01 8.96
C LEU A 41 9.03 1.28 8.17
N THR A 42 8.19 1.58 7.18
CA THR A 42 8.33 2.78 6.35
C THR A 42 8.10 4.04 7.18
N GLU A 43 7.07 4.05 8.02
CA GLU A 43 6.75 5.18 8.90
C GLU A 43 7.85 5.42 9.94
N ALA A 44 8.36 4.37 10.58
CA ALA A 44 9.44 4.49 11.56
C ALA A 44 10.73 5.04 10.92
N LEU A 45 11.16 4.45 9.80
CA LEU A 45 12.38 4.86 9.12
C LEU A 45 12.28 6.24 8.47
N GLU A 46 11.07 6.67 8.06
CA GLU A 46 10.85 8.04 7.58
C GLU A 46 11.20 9.07 8.65
N LEU A 47 10.71 8.86 9.87
CA LEU A 47 11.02 9.73 11.01
C LEU A 47 12.51 9.68 11.40
N GLU A 48 13.10 8.48 11.43
CA GLU A 48 14.52 8.32 11.79
C GLU A 48 15.47 8.98 10.78
N LEU A 49 15.11 8.94 9.50
CA LEU A 49 15.96 9.40 8.40
C LEU A 49 15.65 10.83 7.93
N ALA A 50 14.55 11.42 8.37
CA ALA A 50 14.15 12.79 8.07
C ALA A 50 15.27 13.81 8.39
N GLN A 51 15.99 13.62 9.49
CA GLN A 51 17.11 14.48 9.90
C GLN A 51 18.26 14.54 8.87
N TYR A 52 18.37 13.53 7.99
CA TYR A 52 19.39 13.47 6.94
C TYR A 52 18.86 13.96 5.59
N GLY A 53 17.61 14.43 5.51
CA GLY A 53 16.95 14.78 4.25
C GLY A 53 16.62 13.57 3.36
N VAL A 54 16.63 12.35 3.93
CA VAL A 54 16.25 11.15 3.19
C VAL A 54 14.73 10.99 3.30
N ARG A 55 14.07 10.88 2.15
CA ARG A 55 12.63 10.67 2.07
C ARG A 55 12.34 9.18 2.04
N LEU A 56 11.44 8.71 2.91
CA LEU A 56 10.88 7.36 2.81
C LEU A 56 9.39 7.43 2.51
N CYS A 57 8.93 6.52 1.69
CA CYS A 57 7.52 6.44 1.33
C CYS A 57 7.12 5.04 0.90
N GLU A 58 5.82 4.81 0.89
CA GLU A 58 5.24 3.59 0.34
C GLU A 58 4.21 3.90 -0.75
N VAL A 59 4.15 2.99 -1.72
CA VAL A 59 3.05 2.89 -2.67
C VAL A 59 2.14 1.75 -2.22
N LEU A 60 0.83 2.04 -2.14
CA LEU A 60 -0.22 1.12 -1.69
C LEU A 60 -1.11 0.77 -2.89
N PRO A 61 -0.71 -0.21 -3.72
CA PRO A 61 -1.59 -0.71 -4.75
C PRO A 61 -2.71 -1.57 -4.13
N PRO A 62 -3.98 -1.40 -4.56
CA PRO A 62 -4.98 -2.44 -4.45
C PRO A 62 -4.61 -3.63 -5.36
N PHE A 63 -5.48 -4.63 -5.46
CA PHE A 63 -5.18 -5.86 -6.19
C PHE A 63 -4.80 -5.59 -7.66
N ILE A 64 -3.53 -5.82 -8.01
CA ILE A 64 -3.01 -5.69 -9.39
C ILE A 64 -3.20 -7.02 -10.10
N ALA A 65 -3.59 -6.99 -11.38
CA ALA A 65 -3.59 -8.16 -12.25
C ALA A 65 -2.17 -8.63 -12.56
N THR A 66 -1.56 -9.37 -11.64
CA THR A 66 -0.26 -10.02 -11.83
C THR A 66 -0.39 -11.53 -11.67
N LYS A 67 0.63 -12.29 -12.10
CA LYS A 67 0.69 -13.77 -11.95
C LYS A 67 0.50 -14.26 -10.50
N MET A 68 0.63 -13.37 -9.50
CA MET A 68 0.27 -13.66 -8.10
C MET A 68 -1.20 -14.10 -7.97
N LEU A 69 -2.11 -13.49 -8.73
CA LEU A 69 -3.53 -13.88 -8.76
C LEU A 69 -3.75 -15.26 -9.38
N ASN A 70 -2.92 -15.64 -10.36
CA ASN A 70 -3.03 -16.90 -11.08
C ASN A 70 -2.46 -18.10 -10.30
N THR A 71 -1.69 -17.83 -9.24
CA THR A 71 -1.04 -18.87 -8.42
C THR A 71 -1.85 -19.19 -7.15
N GLN A 72 -2.81 -18.33 -6.78
CA GLN A 72 -3.75 -18.65 -5.71
C GLN A 72 -4.87 -19.53 -6.25
N GLN A 73 -4.94 -20.78 -5.78
CA GLN A 73 -6.00 -21.73 -6.14
C GLN A 73 -7.41 -21.23 -5.81
N LYS A 74 -7.54 -20.25 -4.91
CA LYS A 74 -8.79 -19.56 -4.58
C LYS A 74 -8.52 -18.06 -4.56
N THR A 75 -9.14 -17.33 -5.48
CA THR A 75 -9.19 -15.88 -5.45
C THR A 75 -10.02 -15.46 -4.25
N ALA A 76 -9.46 -14.67 -3.33
CA ALA A 76 -10.23 -14.18 -2.20
C ALA A 76 -11.47 -13.41 -2.69
N LYS A 77 -12.65 -13.71 -2.13
CA LYS A 77 -13.93 -13.14 -2.59
C LYS A 77 -13.92 -11.60 -2.60
N VAL A 78 -13.18 -11.00 -1.66
CA VAL A 78 -12.95 -9.55 -1.58
C VAL A 78 -12.32 -9.02 -2.88
N MET A 79 -11.38 -9.76 -3.47
CA MET A 79 -10.69 -9.39 -4.71
C MET A 79 -11.66 -9.41 -5.90
N THR A 80 -12.53 -10.42 -5.97
CA THR A 80 -13.54 -10.52 -7.04
C THR A 80 -14.57 -9.39 -6.98
N LYS A 81 -14.96 -8.94 -5.78
CA LYS A 81 -15.94 -7.86 -5.60
C LYS A 81 -15.37 -6.47 -5.78
N LEU A 82 -14.11 -6.24 -5.40
CA LEU A 82 -13.45 -4.94 -5.55
C LEU A 82 -12.91 -4.72 -6.98
N GLY A 83 -12.76 -5.79 -7.77
CA GLY A 83 -12.98 -5.81 -9.22
C GLY A 83 -12.14 -4.88 -10.10
N ARG A 84 -11.11 -4.21 -9.57
CA ARG A 84 -10.23 -3.36 -10.36
C ARG A 84 -8.87 -4.00 -10.53
N HIS A 85 -8.67 -4.56 -11.70
CA HIS A 85 -7.35 -4.94 -12.19
C HIS A 85 -6.60 -3.66 -12.55
N LEU A 86 -5.83 -3.12 -11.59
CA LEU A 86 -4.85 -2.10 -11.94
C LEU A 86 -3.80 -2.69 -12.88
N THR A 87 -3.33 -1.89 -13.82
CA THR A 87 -2.22 -2.27 -14.70
C THR A 87 -0.87 -1.88 -14.11
N ALA A 88 0.21 -2.46 -14.62
CA ALA A 88 1.56 -2.11 -14.18
C ALA A 88 1.90 -0.65 -14.53
N GLU A 89 1.38 -0.15 -15.65
CA GLU A 89 1.56 1.21 -16.14
C GLU A 89 0.97 2.24 -15.16
N GLU A 90 -0.21 1.96 -14.59
CA GLU A 90 -0.80 2.85 -13.57
C GLU A 90 0.06 2.94 -12.30
N VAL A 91 0.71 1.84 -11.91
CA VAL A 91 1.66 1.83 -10.79
C VAL A 91 2.89 2.67 -11.12
N ILE A 92 3.41 2.58 -12.34
CA ILE A 92 4.55 3.38 -12.81
C ILE A 92 4.22 4.87 -12.73
N THR A 93 3.07 5.30 -13.23
CA THR A 93 2.64 6.71 -13.14
C THR A 93 2.57 7.19 -11.69
N VAL A 94 2.14 6.33 -10.77
CA VAL A 94 2.11 6.65 -9.34
C VAL A 94 3.52 6.76 -8.75
N ILE A 95 4.45 5.90 -9.15
CA ILE A 95 5.86 5.97 -8.73
C ILE A 95 6.50 7.25 -9.26
N GLU A 96 6.30 7.61 -10.52
CA GLU A 96 6.79 8.88 -11.10
C GLU A 96 6.24 10.08 -10.33
N LYS A 97 4.94 10.05 -10.00
CA LYS A 97 4.33 11.08 -9.16
C LYS A 97 4.93 11.12 -7.76
N GLN A 98 5.30 9.97 -7.19
CA GLN A 98 5.94 9.88 -5.89
C GLN A 98 7.34 10.50 -5.88
N VAL A 99 8.12 10.28 -6.94
CA VAL A 99 9.45 10.88 -7.10
C VAL A 99 9.36 12.41 -7.14
N ASN A 100 8.39 12.94 -7.87
CA ASN A 100 8.20 14.39 -8.05
C ASN A 100 7.45 15.07 -6.89
N GLN A 101 6.52 14.36 -6.26
CA GLN A 101 5.66 14.86 -5.18
C GLN A 101 5.63 13.83 -4.04
N PRO A 102 6.67 13.80 -3.20
CA PRO A 102 6.77 12.79 -2.16
C PRO A 102 5.65 12.93 -1.13
N ARG A 103 5.07 11.79 -0.76
CA ARG A 103 4.14 11.60 0.36
C ARG A 103 4.51 10.32 1.11
N THR A 104 4.31 10.25 2.41
CA THR A 104 4.58 9.02 3.18
C THR A 104 3.78 7.83 2.65
N HIS A 105 2.50 8.07 2.32
CA HIS A 105 1.59 7.06 1.76
C HIS A 105 1.01 7.53 0.42
N ARG A 106 1.12 6.70 -0.60
CA ARG A 106 0.48 6.96 -1.90
C ARG A 106 -0.30 5.75 -2.38
N THR A 107 -1.62 5.89 -2.44
CA THR A 107 -2.54 4.90 -2.99
C THR A 107 -2.51 4.89 -4.52
N VAL A 108 -2.77 3.73 -5.13
CA VAL A 108 -2.91 3.59 -6.59
C VAL A 108 -4.40 3.50 -6.97
N GLY A 109 -4.85 4.34 -7.91
CA GLY A 109 -6.23 4.39 -8.39
C GLY A 109 -7.15 5.31 -7.58
N SER A 110 -7.99 6.10 -8.26
CA SER A 110 -8.84 7.14 -7.66
C SER A 110 -9.92 6.60 -6.71
N LEU A 111 -10.62 5.53 -7.09
CA LEU A 111 -11.62 4.92 -6.20
C LEU A 111 -10.99 4.28 -4.98
N TYR A 112 -9.86 3.59 -5.15
CA TYR A 112 -9.17 3.01 -4.01
C TYR A 112 -8.70 4.11 -3.06
N SER A 113 -8.18 5.22 -3.59
CA SER A 113 -7.85 6.41 -2.80
C SER A 113 -9.07 6.95 -2.03
N MET A 114 -10.25 6.99 -2.66
CA MET A 114 -11.50 7.41 -2.03
C MET A 114 -11.96 6.44 -0.94
N LEU A 115 -11.94 5.13 -1.21
CA LEU A 115 -12.29 4.08 -0.24
C LEU A 115 -11.31 4.06 0.93
N HIS A 116 -10.01 4.22 0.67
CA HIS A 116 -8.98 4.36 1.69
C HIS A 116 -9.26 5.58 2.57
N CYS A 117 -9.57 6.74 1.98
CA CYS A 117 -9.92 7.95 2.72
C CYS A 117 -11.18 7.77 3.58
N LEU A 118 -12.23 7.16 3.03
CA LEU A 118 -13.46 6.89 3.78
C LEU A 118 -13.21 5.92 4.95
N SER A 119 -12.38 4.90 4.71
CA SER A 119 -12.08 3.89 5.72
C SER A 119 -11.15 4.42 6.82
N SER A 120 -10.19 5.29 6.50
CA SER A 120 -9.27 5.89 7.49
C SER A 120 -9.96 6.85 8.46
N VAL A 121 -11.07 7.47 8.05
CA VAL A 121 -11.90 8.34 8.89
C VAL A 121 -12.99 7.56 9.64
N SER A 122 -13.36 6.37 9.14
CA SER A 122 -14.40 5.57 9.76
C SER A 122 -13.90 4.84 11.02
N PRO A 123 -14.76 4.66 12.06
CA PRO A 123 -14.43 3.83 13.20
C PRO A 123 -14.00 2.40 12.81
N PRO A 124 -13.01 1.79 13.48
CA PRO A 124 -12.50 0.45 13.14
C PRO A 124 -13.56 -0.66 13.05
N VAL A 125 -14.67 -0.51 13.78
CA VAL A 125 -15.82 -1.43 13.76
C VAL A 125 -16.50 -1.43 12.38
N ILE A 126 -16.62 -0.26 11.74
CA ILE A 126 -17.23 -0.11 10.42
C ILE A 126 -16.35 -0.79 9.36
N ASN A 127 -15.04 -0.56 9.40
CA ASN A 127 -14.08 -1.22 8.50
C ASN A 127 -14.15 -2.73 8.62
N ARG A 128 -14.22 -3.26 9.84
CA ARG A 128 -14.39 -4.70 10.10
C ARG A 128 -15.69 -5.25 9.54
N LEU A 129 -16.81 -4.53 9.72
CA LEU A 129 -18.11 -4.95 9.20
C LEU A 129 -18.11 -4.95 7.66
N PHE A 130 -17.57 -3.90 7.05
CA PHE A 130 -17.41 -3.79 5.60
C PHE A 130 -16.59 -4.95 5.02
N MET A 131 -15.44 -5.26 5.64
CA MET A 131 -14.61 -6.39 5.23
C MET A 131 -15.32 -7.74 5.41
N LYS A 132 -16.09 -7.92 6.49
CA LYS A 132 -16.92 -9.12 6.71
C LYS A 132 -17.99 -9.30 5.64
N VAL A 133 -18.59 -8.21 5.16
CA VAL A 133 -19.58 -8.24 4.06
C VAL A 133 -18.91 -8.56 2.73
N LEU A 134 -17.75 -7.97 2.45
CA LEU A 134 -17.00 -8.23 1.22
C LEU A 134 -16.49 -9.68 1.17
N SER A 135 -16.12 -10.26 2.31
CA SER A 135 -15.59 -11.63 2.38
C SER A 135 -16.64 -12.75 2.35
N ARG A 136 -17.94 -12.43 2.45
CA ARG A 136 -19.04 -13.41 2.32
C ARG A 136 -19.31 -13.73 0.87
#